data_AF-A0A966WRC6-F1
#
_entry.id   AF-A0A966WRC6-F1
#
_cell.length_a   1.000
_cell.length_b   1.000
_cell.length_c   1.000
_cell.angle_alpha   90.00
_cell.angle_beta   90.00
_cell.angle_gamma   90.00
#
_symmetry.space_group_name_H-M   'P 1'
#
loop_
_entity.id
_entity.type
_entity.pdbx_description
1 polymer ?
#
loop_
_entity_poly.entity_id
_entity_poly.type
_entity_poly.pdbx_seq_one_letter_code
_entity_poly.pdbx_strand_id
1 'polypeptide(L)'
;QKPWSETTIKRISSYLMGCCADYALLTTTGRNQRSIAAYRILPKVAAYLAYDLKFSGLGDNQIVSSSDWDLFGLERADVRDQLKRLSLQGLIIFQAASDVVHIGWTYKSMEELIDVSRCG
;
A
#
# COMPACT_ATOMS: atom_id res chain seq x y z
N GLN A 1 -2.86 -1.97 34.49
CA GLN A 1 -1.55 -2.23 33.86
C GLN A 1 -0.52 -1.26 34.44
N LYS A 2 0.69 -1.72 34.75
CA LYS A 2 1.76 -0.85 35.29
C LYS A 2 2.48 -0.18 34.11
N PRO A 3 2.57 1.17 34.06
CA PRO A 3 3.29 1.85 32.98
C PRO A 3 4.77 1.46 33.03
N TRP A 4 5.39 1.32 31.85
CA TRP A 4 6.83 1.06 31.75
C TRP A 4 7.63 2.23 32.32
N SER A 5 8.85 1.94 32.80
CA SER A 5 9.77 2.98 33.25
C SER A 5 10.17 3.90 32.09
N GLU A 6 10.41 5.18 32.36
CA GLU A 6 10.82 6.16 31.34
C GLU A 6 12.05 5.72 30.54
N THR A 7 12.99 5.04 31.21
CA THR A 7 14.18 4.45 30.59
C THR A 7 13.84 3.36 29.57
N THR A 8 12.88 2.51 29.90
CA THR A 8 12.40 1.44 29.01
C THR A 8 11.66 2.03 27.82
N ILE A 9 10.81 3.03 28.05
CA ILE A 9 10.10 3.75 26.99
C ILE A 9 11.10 4.39 26.03
N LYS A 10 12.06 5.17 26.53
CA LYS A 10 13.06 5.85 25.69
C LYS A 10 13.89 4.86 24.86
N ARG A 11 14.26 3.72 25.45
CA ARG A 11 15.04 2.68 24.76
C ARG A 11 14.22 2.03 23.64
N ILE A 12 12.99 1.62 23.92
CA ILE A 12 12.10 0.99 22.94
C ILE A 12 11.75 1.96 21.82
N SER A 13 11.41 3.22 22.13
CA SER A 13 11.16 4.25 21.11
C SER A 13 12.38 4.49 20.23
N SER A 14 13.60 4.46 20.79
CA SER A 14 14.84 4.61 20.00
C SER A 14 15.06 3.43 19.06
N TYR A 15 14.79 2.19 19.50
CA TYR A 15 14.87 1.01 18.63
C TYR A 15 13.81 1.04 17.53
N LEU A 16 12.57 1.40 17.83
CA LEU A 16 11.50 1.54 16.84
C LEU A 16 11.89 2.55 15.76
N MET A 17 12.42 3.71 16.16
CA MET A 17 12.89 4.74 15.23
C MET A 17 14.09 4.28 14.39
N GLY A 18 14.98 3.44 14.94
CA GLY A 18 16.07 2.82 14.21
C GLY A 18 15.56 1.88 13.12
N CYS A 19 14.66 0.95 13.48
CA CYS A 19 14.03 0.07 12.50
C CYS A 19 13.28 0.84 11.42
N CYS A 20 12.49 1.86 11.77
CA CYS A 20 11.80 2.69 10.78
C CYS A 20 12.76 3.43 9.85
N ALA A 21 13.97 3.79 10.30
CA ALA A 21 15.00 4.34 9.44
C ALA A 21 15.60 3.27 8.50
N ASP A 22 15.86 2.07 9.02
CA ASP A 22 16.41 0.94 8.23
C ASP A 22 15.45 0.48 7.13
N TYR A 23 14.14 0.48 7.39
CA TYR A 23 13.09 0.17 6.41
C TYR A 23 12.78 1.35 5.46
N ALA A 24 13.57 2.41 5.48
CA ALA A 24 13.38 3.63 4.70
C ALA A 24 12.00 4.31 4.89
N LEU A 25 11.30 4.00 5.99
CA LEU A 25 10.04 4.65 6.39
C LEU A 25 10.29 6.06 6.95
N LEU A 26 11.53 6.38 7.28
CA LEU A 26 11.97 7.71 7.71
C LEU A 26 13.04 8.22 6.76
N THR A 27 12.77 9.32 6.07
CA THR A 27 13.81 10.07 5.36
C THR A 27 14.50 10.99 6.35
N THR A 28 15.82 10.84 6.49
CA THR A 28 16.62 11.76 7.29
C THR A 28 16.87 13.03 6.47
N THR A 29 16.00 14.03 6.64
CA THR A 29 16.17 15.37 6.06
C THR A 29 17.07 16.20 6.99
N GLY A 30 18.34 15.81 7.13
CA GLY A 30 19.34 16.50 7.96
C GLY A 30 19.55 15.93 9.38
N ARG A 31 20.43 16.56 10.16
CA ARG A 31 21.01 16.01 11.41
C ARG A 31 20.00 15.78 12.56
N ASN A 32 18.82 16.40 12.50
CA ASN A 32 17.79 16.34 13.56
C ASN A 32 16.34 16.32 13.05
N GLN A 33 16.11 16.17 11.74
CA GLN A 33 14.76 16.13 11.16
C GLN A 33 14.56 14.79 10.45
N ARG A 34 13.67 13.96 11.00
CA ARG A 34 13.22 12.71 10.40
C ARG A 34 11.82 12.97 9.87
N SER A 35 11.67 13.06 8.55
CA SER A 35 10.35 13.10 7.92
C SER A 35 9.89 11.67 7.68
N ILE A 36 8.61 11.39 7.93
CA ILE A 36 8.02 10.12 7.50
C ILE A 36 8.13 10.12 5.97
N ALA A 37 8.88 9.16 5.44
CA ALA A 37 8.96 8.99 4.01
C ALA A 37 7.55 8.64 3.53
N ALA A 38 7.03 9.39 2.55
CA ALA A 38 5.78 9.03 1.91
C ALA A 38 5.98 7.65 1.27
N TYR A 39 5.53 6.61 1.97
CA TYR A 39 5.66 5.24 1.52
C TYR A 39 4.83 5.09 0.26
N ARG A 40 5.50 5.08 -0.90
CA ARG A 40 4.83 4.89 -2.17
C ARG A 40 4.75 3.39 -2.40
N ILE A 41 3.55 2.83 -2.25
CA ILE A 41 3.31 1.44 -2.60
C ILE A 41 3.84 1.18 -4.01
N LEU A 42 4.59 0.08 -4.18
CA LEU A 42 4.99 -0.32 -5.52
C LEU A 42 3.73 -0.69 -6.31
N PRO A 43 3.60 -0.28 -7.59
CA PRO A 43 2.44 -0.65 -8.40
C PRO A 43 2.17 -2.16 -8.39
N LYS A 44 3.22 -2.99 -8.45
CA LYS A 44 3.12 -4.45 -8.35
C LYS A 44 2.43 -4.92 -7.05
N VAL A 45 2.72 -4.27 -5.91
CA VAL A 45 2.13 -4.59 -4.61
C VAL A 45 0.68 -4.10 -4.53
N ALA A 46 0.39 -2.92 -5.07
CA ALA A 46 -0.98 -2.41 -5.18
C ALA A 46 -1.85 -3.32 -6.04
N ALA A 47 -1.32 -3.83 -7.17
CA ALA A 47 -1.99 -4.81 -8.00
C ALA A 47 -2.24 -6.10 -7.20
N TYR A 48 -1.20 -6.64 -6.55
CA TYR A 48 -1.31 -7.84 -5.73
C TYR A 48 -2.44 -7.73 -4.69
N LEU A 49 -2.47 -6.65 -3.90
CA LEU A 49 -3.51 -6.43 -2.89
C LEU A 49 -4.90 -6.33 -3.52
N ALA A 50 -5.03 -5.62 -4.64
CA ALA A 50 -6.31 -5.51 -5.33
C ALA A 50 -6.83 -6.89 -5.81
N TYR A 51 -5.94 -7.73 -6.35
CA TYR A 51 -6.29 -9.09 -6.76
C TYR A 51 -6.65 -9.99 -5.56
N ASP A 52 -5.97 -9.85 -4.43
CA ASP A 52 -6.26 -10.58 -3.20
C ASP A 52 -7.64 -10.23 -2.63
N LEU A 53 -7.99 -8.93 -2.60
CA LEU A 53 -9.32 -8.46 -2.19
C LEU A 53 -10.43 -8.95 -3.12
N LYS A 54 -10.16 -8.95 -4.44
CA LYS A 54 -11.08 -9.54 -5.43
C LYS A 54 -11.28 -11.04 -5.18
N PHE A 55 -10.20 -11.78 -4.91
CA PHE A 55 -10.28 -13.22 -4.66
C PHE A 55 -11.02 -13.54 -3.35
N SER A 56 -10.95 -12.62 -2.38
CA SER A 56 -11.75 -12.64 -1.15
C SER A 56 -13.25 -12.38 -1.38
N GLY A 57 -13.67 -12.16 -2.65
CA GLY A 57 -15.07 -11.98 -3.04
C GLY A 57 -15.59 -10.54 -2.88
N LEU A 58 -14.70 -9.57 -2.62
CA LEU A 58 -15.10 -8.18 -2.49
C LEU A 58 -15.44 -7.59 -3.86
N GLY A 59 -16.55 -6.85 -3.92
CA GLY A 59 -16.92 -6.09 -5.12
C GLY A 59 -15.99 -4.90 -5.35
N ASP A 60 -15.91 -4.45 -6.59
CA ASP A 60 -15.00 -3.40 -7.06
C ASP A 60 -14.98 -2.13 -6.19
N ASN A 61 -16.15 -1.65 -5.76
CA ASN A 61 -16.23 -0.48 -4.88
C ASN A 61 -15.72 -0.75 -3.46
N GLN A 62 -15.93 -1.98 -2.95
CA GLN A 62 -15.43 -2.39 -1.64
C GLN A 62 -13.92 -2.55 -1.64
N ILE A 63 -13.33 -2.98 -2.76
CA ILE A 63 -11.88 -3.04 -2.94
C ILE A 63 -11.31 -1.62 -2.76
N VAL A 64 -11.86 -0.61 -3.43
CA VAL A 64 -11.38 0.78 -3.30
C VAL A 64 -11.59 1.37 -1.91
N SER A 65 -12.66 0.98 -1.22
CA SER A 65 -12.96 1.45 0.12
C SER A 65 -12.35 0.59 1.25
N SER A 66 -11.55 -0.44 0.93
CA SER A 66 -11.04 -1.36 1.95
C SER A 66 -10.10 -0.64 2.93
N SER A 67 -10.17 -1.03 4.21
CA SER A 67 -9.24 -0.57 5.24
C SER A 67 -7.82 -1.07 5.02
N ASP A 68 -7.60 -2.08 4.19
CA ASP A 68 -6.26 -2.62 3.90
C ASP A 68 -5.35 -1.59 3.22
N TRP A 69 -5.93 -0.59 2.55
CA TRP A 69 -5.17 0.51 1.95
C TRP A 69 -4.59 1.48 2.99
N ASP A 70 -5.22 1.58 4.17
CA ASP A 70 -4.74 2.41 5.27
C ASP A 70 -3.42 1.88 5.84
N LEU A 71 -3.16 0.58 5.73
CA LEU A 71 -1.85 -0.03 6.07
C LEU A 71 -0.70 0.56 5.25
N PHE A 72 -1.01 1.07 4.06
CA PHE A 72 -0.06 1.73 3.17
C PHE A 72 -0.15 3.26 3.23
N GLY A 73 -1.00 3.81 4.10
CA GLY A 73 -1.28 5.24 4.22
C GLY A 73 -1.97 5.82 2.99
N LEU A 74 -2.72 5.01 2.25
CA LEU A 74 -3.43 5.43 1.03
C LEU A 74 -4.88 5.74 1.37
N GLU A 75 -5.31 6.97 1.09
CA GLU A 75 -6.72 7.31 1.15
C GLU A 75 -7.46 6.77 -0.09
N ARG A 76 -8.80 6.69 -0.04
CA ARG A 76 -9.61 6.24 -1.19
C ARG A 76 -9.28 6.99 -2.49
N ALA A 77 -8.96 8.28 -2.40
CA ALA A 77 -8.56 9.07 -3.56
C ALA A 77 -7.21 8.60 -4.14
N ASP A 78 -6.24 8.30 -3.27
CA ASP A 78 -4.94 7.77 -3.68
C ASP A 78 -5.05 6.36 -4.25
N VAL A 79 -5.90 5.51 -3.68
CA VAL A 79 -6.18 4.17 -4.20
C VAL A 79 -6.75 4.24 -5.61
N ARG A 80 -7.68 5.17 -5.87
CA ARG A 80 -8.22 5.41 -7.22
C ARG A 80 -7.12 5.85 -8.19
N ASP A 81 -6.22 6.74 -7.76
CA ASP A 81 -5.09 7.16 -8.59
C ASP A 81 -4.11 6.00 -8.86
N GLN A 82 -3.82 5.16 -7.86
CA GLN A 82 -2.99 3.97 -8.03
C GLN A 82 -3.62 2.97 -9.00
N LEU A 83 -4.91 2.65 -8.85
CA LEU A 83 -5.61 1.75 -9.78
C LEU A 83 -5.66 2.33 -11.20
N LYS A 84 -5.81 3.65 -11.34
CA LYS A 84 -5.72 4.31 -12.65
C LYS A 84 -4.33 4.16 -13.26
N ARG A 85 -3.25 4.29 -12.48
CA ARG A 85 -1.87 4.04 -12.94
C ARG A 85 -1.66 2.59 -13.35
N LEU A 86 -2.21 1.64 -12.61
CA LEU A 86 -2.17 0.22 -12.96
C LEU A 86 -2.91 -0.06 -14.27
N SER A 87 -3.99 0.68 -14.53
CA SER A 87 -4.70 0.59 -15.79
C SER A 87 -3.91 1.14 -16.96
N LEU A 88 -3.16 2.23 -16.76
CA LEU A 88 -2.21 2.75 -17.76
C LEU A 88 -1.07 1.77 -18.07
N GLN A 89 -0.70 0.91 -17.11
CA GLN A 89 0.28 -0.16 -17.30
C GLN A 89 -0.30 -1.41 -17.99
N GLY A 90 -1.61 -1.45 -18.26
CA GLY A 90 -2.29 -2.58 -18.91
C GLY A 90 -2.55 -3.77 -17.98
N LEU A 91 -2.30 -3.64 -16.68
CA LEU A 91 -2.45 -4.72 -15.70
C LEU A 91 -3.93 -4.95 -15.30
N ILE A 92 -4.74 -3.89 -15.33
CA ILE A 92 -6.17 -3.90 -15.05
C ILE A 92 -6.91 -2.91 -15.96
N ILE A 93 -8.21 -3.04 -16.07
CA ILE A 93 -9.09 -2.07 -16.74
C ILE A 93 -9.86 -1.35 -15.63
N PHE A 94 -9.44 -0.14 -15.30
CA PHE A 94 -10.08 0.64 -14.24
C PHE A 94 -11.05 1.66 -14.83
N GLN A 95 -12.33 1.55 -14.46
CA GLN A 95 -13.37 2.51 -14.83
C GLN A 95 -14.03 3.04 -13.55
N ALA A 96 -14.00 4.35 -13.35
CA ALA A 96 -14.69 4.97 -12.22
C ALA A 96 -15.68 6.02 -12.75
N ALA A 97 -16.96 5.84 -12.44
CA ALA A 97 -18.04 6.77 -12.78
C ALA A 97 -18.63 7.32 -11.47
N SER A 98 -18.29 8.58 -11.15
CA SER A 98 -18.68 9.24 -9.90
C SER A 98 -18.27 8.43 -8.65
N ASP A 99 -19.22 7.63 -8.12
CA ASP A 99 -19.09 6.82 -6.90
C ASP A 99 -19.10 5.30 -7.16
N VAL A 100 -19.28 4.90 -8.42
CA VAL A 100 -19.24 3.50 -8.84
C VAL A 100 -17.88 3.23 -9.47
N VAL A 101 -17.18 2.25 -8.91
CA VAL A 101 -15.93 1.73 -9.46
C VAL A 101 -16.22 0.39 -10.11
N HIS A 102 -15.69 0.20 -11.31
CA HIS A 102 -15.66 -1.07 -12.00
C HIS A 102 -14.21 -1.42 -12.35
N ILE A 103 -13.79 -2.62 -11.97
CA ILE A 103 -12.43 -3.13 -12.21
C ILE A 103 -12.56 -4.35 -13.11
N GLY A 104 -12.21 -4.16 -14.39
CA GLY A 104 -11.99 -5.26 -15.32
C GLY A 104 -10.63 -5.88 -15.07
N TRP A 105 -10.60 -7.18 -14.78
CA TRP A 105 -9.36 -7.89 -14.47
C TRP A 105 -8.86 -8.61 -15.72
N THR A 106 -7.73 -8.17 -16.26
CA THR A 106 -7.16 -8.74 -17.49
C THR A 106 -6.62 -10.17 -17.26
N TYR A 107 -6.12 -10.44 -16.06
CA TYR A 107 -5.55 -11.74 -15.68
C TYR A 107 -6.52 -12.50 -14.77
N LYS A 108 -6.61 -13.82 -14.98
CA LYS A 108 -7.51 -14.70 -14.19
C LYS A 108 -6.85 -15.23 -12.93
N SER A 109 -5.51 -15.28 -12.88
CA SER A 109 -4.75 -15.92 -11.80
C SER A 109 -3.61 -15.04 -11.32
N MET A 110 -3.36 -15.05 -10.01
CA MET A 110 -2.26 -14.34 -9.36
C MET A 110 -0.88 -14.81 -9.84
N GLU A 111 -0.77 -16.06 -10.31
CA GLU A 111 0.46 -16.61 -10.87
C GLU A 111 0.90 -15.94 -12.18
N GLU A 112 -0.03 -15.56 -13.08
CA GLU A 112 0.33 -14.82 -14.32
C GLU A 112 0.90 -13.43 -14.00
N LEU A 113 0.39 -12.79 -12.94
CA LEU A 113 0.85 -11.46 -12.53
C LEU A 113 2.24 -11.51 -11.89
N ILE A 114 2.53 -12.57 -11.11
CA ILE A 114 3.84 -12.79 -10.51
C ILE A 114 4.87 -13.18 -11.59
N ASP A 115 4.48 -13.98 -12.58
CA ASP A 115 5.39 -14.42 -13.66
C ASP A 115 5.84 -13.25 -14.55
N VAL A 116 4.90 -12.38 -14.95
CA VAL A 116 5.23 -11.12 -15.66
C VAL A 116 6.09 -10.20 -14.80
N SER A 117 5.89 -10.19 -13.48
CA SER A 117 6.66 -9.32 -12.57
C SER A 117 8.10 -9.79 -12.32
N ARG A 118 8.43 -11.06 -12.59
CA ARG A 118 9.78 -11.65 -12.44
C ARG A 118 10.68 -11.48 -13.66
N CYS A 119 10.12 -11.24 -14.84
CA CYS A 119 10.89 -11.12 -16.10
C CYS A 119 11.35 -9.69 -16.45
N GLY A 120 11.29 -8.73 -15.52
CA GLY A 120 11.68 -7.33 -15.77
C GLY A 120 12.71 -6.81 -14.80
#